data_AF-A0A7C5TU36-F1
#
_entry.id   AF-A0A7C5TU36-F1
#
_cell.length_a   1.000
_cell.length_b   1.000
_cell.length_c   1.000
_cell.angle_alpha   90.00
_cell.angle_beta   90.00
_cell.angle_gamma   90.00
#
_symmetry.space_group_name_H-M   'P 1'
#
loop_
_entity.id
_entity.type
_entity.pdbx_description
1 polymer ?
#
loop_
_entity_poly.entity_id
_entity_poly.type
_entity_poly.pdbx_seq_one_letter_code
_entity_poly.pdbx_strand_id
1 'polypeptide(L)'
;MPKRREVLGTLAASAVAAATPLRFARSAEVTLKLHHFLPPVSNAHRNLIEPWARAVREASEGRIEVEIFPAMQLGGKPPSL
;
A
#
# COMPACT_ATOMS: atom_id res chain seq x y z
N MET A 1 -24.06 -29.01 47.14
CA MET A 1 -22.59 -28.96 46.98
C MET A 1 -22.26 -29.09 45.50
N PRO A 2 -22.03 -27.98 44.77
CA PRO A 2 -21.67 -28.06 43.36
C PRO A 2 -20.25 -28.65 43.21
N LYS A 3 -20.07 -29.49 42.19
CA LYS A 3 -18.87 -30.33 42.00
C LYS A 3 -17.71 -29.48 41.49
N ARG A 4 -16.53 -29.63 42.11
CA ARG A 4 -15.23 -28.97 41.81
C ARG A 4 -14.71 -29.11 40.36
N ARG A 5 -15.48 -29.71 39.45
CA ARG A 5 -15.07 -30.09 38.09
C ARG A 5 -15.52 -29.09 37.02
N GLU A 6 -16.40 -28.15 37.36
CA GLU A 6 -16.96 -27.17 36.42
C GLU A 6 -16.23 -25.82 36.42
N VAL A 7 -15.34 -25.58 37.38
CA VAL A 7 -14.65 -24.27 37.52
C VAL A 7 -13.34 -24.20 36.71
N LEU A 8 -12.89 -25.31 36.11
CA LEU A 8 -11.63 -25.35 35.34
C LEU A 8 -11.79 -25.15 33.82
N GLY A 9 -13.00 -24.87 33.34
CA GLY A 9 -13.30 -24.78 31.90
C GLY A 9 -13.26 -23.37 31.30
N THR A 10 -13.23 -22.31 32.11
CA THR A 10 -13.43 -20.93 31.62
C THR A 10 -12.18 -20.05 31.61
N LEU A 11 -11.00 -20.59 31.97
CA LEU A 11 -9.74 -19.81 32.01
C LEU A 11 -8.81 -20.02 30.80
N ALA A 12 -9.18 -20.82 29.81
CA ALA A 12 -8.33 -21.13 28.66
C ALA A 12 -8.70 -20.36 27.37
N ALA A 13 -9.34 -19.19 27.48
CA ALA A 13 -9.76 -18.40 26.31
C ALA A 13 -9.05 -17.03 26.16
N SER A 14 -8.01 -16.74 26.96
CA SER A 14 -7.43 -15.38 27.02
C SER A 14 -5.94 -15.31 26.66
N ALA A 15 -5.43 -16.16 25.76
CA ALA A 15 -3.99 -16.15 25.42
C ALA A 15 -3.65 -16.19 23.91
N VAL A 16 -4.57 -15.79 23.01
CA VAL A 16 -4.27 -15.65 21.57
C VAL A 16 -4.63 -14.25 21.07
N ALA A 17 -4.16 -13.22 21.77
CA ALA A 17 -4.31 -11.82 21.34
C ALA A 17 -2.96 -11.10 21.07
N ALA A 18 -1.83 -11.80 21.12
CA ALA A 18 -0.51 -11.18 21.10
C ALA A 18 0.39 -11.73 19.98
N ALA A 19 0.03 -11.45 18.72
CA ALA A 19 0.99 -11.44 17.61
C ALA A 19 0.38 -10.75 16.38
N THR A 20 -0.26 -9.59 16.54
CA THR A 20 -0.38 -8.70 15.38
C THR A 20 1.02 -8.17 15.08
N PRO A 21 1.64 -8.49 13.93
CA PRO A 21 2.91 -7.88 13.59
C PRO A 21 2.70 -6.37 13.59
N LEU A 22 3.41 -5.67 14.46
CA LEU A 22 3.51 -4.22 14.46
C LEU A 22 4.09 -3.82 13.10
N ARG A 23 3.21 -3.54 12.13
CA ARG A 23 3.60 -2.90 10.88
C ARG A 23 3.90 -1.46 11.24
N PHE A 24 5.16 -1.17 11.53
CA PHE A 24 5.63 0.21 11.60
C PHE A 24 5.27 0.85 10.25
N ALA A 25 4.37 1.84 10.28
CA ALA A 25 4.09 2.65 9.11
C ALA A 25 5.38 3.40 8.76
N ARG A 26 6.17 2.86 7.81
CA ARG A 26 7.30 3.58 7.24
C ARG A 26 6.74 4.67 6.34
N SER A 27 7.01 5.92 6.70
CA SER A 27 6.85 7.04 5.77
C SER A 27 7.78 6.82 4.57
N ALA A 28 7.34 7.19 3.38
CA ALA A 28 8.23 7.25 2.23
C ALA A 28 9.38 8.20 2.54
N GLU A 29 10.60 7.79 2.20
CA GLU A 29 11.79 8.63 2.29
C GLU A 29 11.83 9.60 1.11
N VAL A 30 11.31 9.18 -0.05
CA VAL A 30 11.21 10.00 -1.26
C VAL A 30 9.84 9.78 -1.94
N THR A 31 9.24 10.87 -2.40
CA THR A 31 8.07 10.84 -3.30
C THR A 31 8.50 11.28 -4.70
N LEU A 32 8.48 10.33 -5.64
CA LEU A 32 8.69 10.59 -7.06
C LEU A 32 7.37 11.06 -7.68
N LYS A 33 7.37 12.29 -8.22
CA LYS A 33 6.24 12.79 -9.01
C LYS A 33 6.43 12.41 -10.48
N LEU A 34 5.62 11.48 -10.97
CA LEU A 34 5.65 11.03 -12.36
C LEU A 34 4.56 11.73 -13.16
N HIS A 35 4.96 12.53 -14.14
CA HIS A 35 4.04 13.26 -15.02
C HIS A 35 4.02 12.67 -16.43
N HIS A 36 2.84 12.54 -17.03
CA HIS A 36 2.71 12.10 -18.42
C HIS A 36 1.45 12.62 -19.12
N PHE A 37 1.45 12.59 -20.45
CA PHE A 37 0.37 13.15 -21.28
C PHE A 37 -0.84 12.24 -21.46
N LEU A 38 -0.67 10.92 -21.29
CA LEU A 38 -1.75 9.95 -21.52
C LEU A 38 -2.91 10.13 -20.52
N PRO A 39 -4.16 9.86 -20.93
CA PRO A 39 -5.30 9.87 -20.01
C PRO A 39 -5.25 8.66 -19.06
N PRO A 40 -5.91 8.72 -17.89
CA PRO A 40 -5.95 7.62 -16.91
C PRO A 40 -6.56 6.33 -17.45
N VAL A 41 -7.39 6.42 -18.50
CA VAL A 41 -8.03 5.26 -19.14
C VAL A 41 -7.13 4.53 -20.14
N SER A 42 -5.96 5.09 -20.48
CA SER A 42 -5.06 4.52 -21.48
C SER A 42 -4.45 3.19 -21.03
N ASN A 43 -4.18 2.30 -21.99
CA ASN A 43 -3.55 1.01 -21.72
C ASN A 43 -2.18 1.16 -21.03
N ALA A 44 -1.36 2.13 -21.45
CA ALA A 44 -0.06 2.32 -20.82
C ALA A 44 -0.18 2.83 -19.39
N HIS A 45 -1.14 3.71 -19.06
CA HIS A 45 -1.35 4.13 -17.68
C HIS A 45 -1.71 2.93 -16.78
N ARG A 46 -2.76 2.19 -17.15
CA ARG A 46 -3.32 1.10 -16.34
C ARG A 46 -2.44 -0.14 -16.26
N ASN A 47 -1.85 -0.54 -17.39
CA ASN A 47 -1.19 -1.84 -17.51
C ASN A 47 0.34 -1.76 -17.48
N LEU A 48 0.92 -0.55 -17.50
CA LEU A 48 2.37 -0.35 -17.44
C LEU A 48 2.78 0.59 -16.31
N ILE A 49 2.27 1.83 -16.29
CA ILE A 49 2.74 2.87 -15.36
C ILE A 49 2.29 2.57 -13.93
N GLU A 50 1.00 2.30 -13.69
CA GLU A 50 0.52 1.97 -12.35
C GLU A 50 1.14 0.68 -11.78
N PRO A 51 1.26 -0.45 -12.52
CA PRO A 51 1.94 -1.63 -12.01
C PRO A 51 3.43 -1.38 -11.73
N TRP A 52 4.12 -0.62 -12.59
CA TRP A 52 5.51 -0.23 -12.36
C TRP A 52 5.66 0.59 -11.08
N ALA A 53 4.81 1.59 -10.87
CA ALA A 53 4.81 2.41 -9.65
C ALA A 53 4.60 1.55 -8.39
N ARG A 54 3.67 0.58 -8.43
CA ARG A 54 3.48 -0.39 -7.35
C ARG A 54 4.71 -1.27 -7.12
N ALA A 55 5.33 -1.77 -8.19
CA ALA A 55 6.53 -2.58 -8.10
C ALA A 55 7.71 -1.81 -7.50
N VAL A 56 7.88 -0.53 -7.83
CA VAL A 56 8.89 0.35 -7.22
C VAL A 56 8.66 0.50 -5.72
N ARG A 57 7.41 0.76 -5.30
CA ARG A 57 7.05 0.85 -3.89
C ARG A 57 7.33 -0.46 -3.15
N GLU A 58 6.99 -1.61 -3.74
CA GLU A 58 7.22 -2.93 -3.15
C GLU A 58 8.70 -3.28 -3.05
N ALA A 59 9.46 -3.12 -4.14
CA ALA A 59 10.89 -3.40 -4.18
C ALA A 59 11.70 -2.47 -3.27
N SER A 60 11.21 -1.26 -3.01
CA SER A 60 11.82 -0.32 -2.07
C SER A 60 11.34 -0.50 -0.63
N GLU A 61 10.53 -1.51 -0.34
CA GLU A 61 9.92 -1.73 0.99
C GLU A 61 9.18 -0.49 1.53
N GLY A 62 8.55 0.26 0.61
CA GLY A 62 7.82 1.49 0.92
C GLY A 62 8.69 2.74 1.10
N ARG A 63 10.00 2.68 0.88
CA ARG A 63 10.87 3.87 0.95
C ARG A 63 10.63 4.85 -0.20
N ILE A 64 10.17 4.37 -1.36
CA ILE A 64 9.86 5.19 -2.53
C ILE A 64 8.36 5.14 -2.82
N GLU A 65 7.72 6.30 -2.78
CA GLU A 65 6.35 6.49 -3.26
C GLU A 65 6.37 7.10 -4.67
N VAL A 66 5.46 6.68 -5.54
CA VAL A 66 5.33 7.21 -6.90
C VAL A 66 3.94 7.82 -7.07
N GLU A 67 3.89 9.15 -7.10
CA GLU A 67 2.66 9.91 -7.32
C GLU A 67 2.50 10.18 -8.83
N ILE A 68 1.45 9.63 -9.44
CA ILE A 68 1.24 9.69 -10.88
C ILE A 68 0.28 10.85 -11.23
N PHE A 69 0.73 11.73 -12.13
CA PHE A 69 0.00 12.88 -12.66
C PHE A 69 -0.28 12.69 -14.16
N PRO A 70 -1.36 11.98 -14.53
CA PRO A 70 -1.75 11.77 -15.92
C PRO A 70 -2.32 13.04 -16.57
N ALA A 71 -2.65 12.97 -17.86
CA ALA A 71 -3.37 14.01 -18.59
C ALA A 71 -2.80 15.43 -18.46
N MET A 72 -1.46 15.54 -18.41
CA MET A 72 -0.77 16.83 -18.28
C MET A 72 -1.19 17.66 -17.05
N GLN A 73 -1.59 17.03 -15.93
CA GLN A 73 -2.09 17.72 -14.72
C GLN A 73 -1.13 18.75 -14.10
N LEU A 74 0.19 18.56 -14.25
CA LEU A 74 1.21 19.51 -13.77
C LEU A 74 1.57 20.59 -14.80
N GLY A 75 0.81 20.70 -15.89
CA GLY A 75 1.05 21.66 -16.97
C GLY A 75 2.04 21.18 -18.04
N GLY A 76 2.30 22.04 -19.02
CA GLY A 76 3.05 21.72 -20.24
C GLY A 76 2.16 21.23 -21.38
N LYS A 77 2.63 21.36 -22.64
CA LYS A 77 1.97 20.74 -23.81
C LYS A 77 2.87 19.65 -24.37
N PRO A 78 2.31 18.52 -24.84
CA PRO A 78 3.08 17.56 -25.63
C PRO A 78 3.71 18.28 -26.83
N PRO A 79 5.02 18.07 -27.12
CA PRO A 79 5.63 18.61 -28.32
C PRO A 79 4.85 18.13 -29.54
N SER A 80 4.59 19.03 -30.48
CA SER A 80 4.05 18.68 -31.79
C SER A 80 5.20 18.07 -32.59
N LEU A 81 5.04 16.80 -32.96
CA LEU A 81 5.93 16.09 -33.87
C LEU A 81 5.47 16.27 -35.32
#